data_AF-A0A433DI54-F1
#
_entry.id   AF-A0A433DI54-F1
#
_cell.length_a   1.000
_cell.length_b   1.000
_cell.length_c   1.000
_cell.angle_alpha   90.00
_cell.angle_beta   90.00
_cell.angle_gamma   90.00
#
_symmetry.space_group_name_H-M   'P 1'
#
loop_
_entity.id
_entity.type
_entity.pdbx_description
1 polymer ?
#
loop_
_entity_poly.entity_id
_entity_poly.type
_entity_poly.pdbx_seq_one_letter_code
_entity_poly.pdbx_strand_id
1 'polypeptide(L)'
;MPYNEMFMWNHYLLKNAFTNFKNESDWILPIISGFVDQAKISVYGRNVFLTLIARRSRHYAGARFLKRGVNDKGYVANDVETEQIVSEMSTTSFHTQDRLFGNPRYTSYVQHRGSIPLNWSQWSQDNSTMSPKPPISRTSLAFHVSVCTRSIPQRRSILTTCSTDTAHPALFSI
;
A
#
# COMPACT_ATOMS: atom_id res chain seq x y z
N MET A 1 2.34 -1.85 16.89
CA MET A 1 2.50 -3.05 16.06
C MET A 1 3.58 -2.76 15.04
N PRO A 2 4.55 -3.65 14.80
CA PRO A 2 5.58 -3.45 13.77
C PRO A 2 5.02 -3.62 12.34
N TYR A 3 3.74 -3.95 12.18
CA TYR A 3 3.07 -4.20 10.90
C TYR A 3 2.11 -3.06 10.52
N ASN A 4 2.03 -2.74 9.22
CA ASN A 4 1.03 -1.82 8.69
C ASN A 4 -0.32 -2.54 8.53
N GLU A 5 -1.27 -2.25 9.43
CA GLU A 5 -2.62 -2.84 9.46
C GLU A 5 -3.41 -2.65 8.16
N MET A 6 -3.06 -1.66 7.34
CA MET A 6 -3.73 -1.37 6.07
C MET A 6 -3.62 -2.51 5.06
N PHE A 7 -2.46 -3.19 5.03
CA PHE A 7 -2.17 -4.25 4.06
C PHE A 7 -2.38 -5.66 4.61
N MET A 8 -2.72 -5.77 5.89
CA MET A 8 -2.99 -7.03 6.56
C MET A 8 -4.40 -7.54 6.21
N TRP A 9 -4.49 -8.43 5.23
CA TRP A 9 -5.77 -8.91 4.70
C TRP A 9 -6.55 -9.76 5.71
N ASN A 10 -5.85 -10.61 6.47
CA ASN A 10 -6.41 -11.47 7.51
C ASN A 10 -6.60 -10.76 8.87
N HIS A 11 -6.50 -9.42 8.93
CA HIS A 11 -6.66 -8.64 10.16
C HIS A 11 -7.97 -8.95 10.91
N TYR A 12 -9.08 -9.12 10.19
CA TYR A 12 -10.36 -9.41 10.83
C TYR A 12 -10.37 -10.80 11.50
N LEU A 13 -9.74 -11.79 10.88
CA LEU A 13 -9.65 -13.16 11.39
C LEU A 13 -8.75 -13.23 12.62
N LEU A 14 -7.68 -12.45 12.63
CA LEU A 14 -6.72 -12.38 13.73
C LEU A 14 -7.16 -11.47 14.89
N LYS A 15 -8.35 -10.86 14.82
CA LYS A 15 -8.87 -9.96 15.86
C LYS A 15 -8.87 -10.60 17.25
N ASN A 16 -9.28 -11.86 17.36
CA ASN A 16 -9.29 -12.59 18.63
C ASN A 16 -7.89 -13.06 19.06
N ALA A 17 -6.97 -13.23 18.11
CA ALA A 17 -5.58 -13.55 18.43
C ALA A 17 -4.91 -12.34 19.07
N PHE A 18 -5.15 -11.12 18.56
CA PHE A 18 -4.63 -9.88 19.14
C PHE A 18 -5.09 -9.60 20.57
N THR A 19 -6.29 -10.06 20.95
CA THR A 19 -6.80 -9.88 22.32
C THR A 19 -6.21 -10.87 23.32
N ASN A 20 -5.84 -12.07 22.86
CA ASN A 20 -5.41 -13.18 23.73
C ASN A 20 -3.89 -13.35 23.78
N PHE A 21 -3.18 -13.01 22.69
CA PHE A 21 -1.73 -13.08 22.61
C PHE A 21 -1.12 -11.70 22.77
N LYS A 22 0.09 -11.64 23.32
CA LYS A 22 0.89 -10.42 23.23
C LYS A 22 1.12 -10.11 21.74
N ASN A 23 1.06 -8.83 21.42
CA ASN A 23 1.14 -8.21 20.09
C ASN A 23 2.31 -8.67 19.18
N GLU A 24 3.27 -9.43 19.70
CA GLU A 24 4.50 -9.89 19.03
C GLU A 24 4.60 -11.43 19.04
N SER A 25 3.47 -12.12 19.10
CA SER A 25 3.47 -13.58 19.03
C SER A 25 3.83 -14.06 17.63
N ASP A 26 4.74 -15.02 17.54
CA ASP A 26 5.11 -15.73 16.30
C ASP A 26 3.92 -16.40 15.58
N TRP A 27 2.79 -16.58 16.29
CA TRP A 27 1.55 -17.15 15.76
C TRP A 27 0.72 -16.14 14.95
N ILE A 28 1.05 -14.85 15.00
CA ILE A 28 0.36 -13.79 14.27
C ILE A 28 1.09 -13.58 12.95
N LEU A 29 0.65 -14.28 11.91
CA LEU A 29 1.21 -14.16 10.56
C LEU A 29 0.36 -13.21 9.70
N PRO A 30 0.84 -12.00 9.36
CA PRO A 30 0.13 -11.13 8.44
C PRO A 30 0.14 -11.72 7.02
N ILE A 31 -1.00 -11.61 6.33
CA ILE A 31 -1.13 -12.04 4.93
C ILE A 31 -1.48 -10.83 4.08
N ILE A 32 -0.75 -10.63 2.99
CA ILE A 32 -1.04 -9.60 1.99
C ILE A 32 -1.95 -10.15 0.88
N SER A 33 -2.83 -9.29 0.37
CA SER A 33 -3.58 -9.57 -0.86
C SER A 33 -2.96 -8.79 -2.01
N GLY A 34 -2.48 -9.47 -3.05
CA GLY A 34 -1.94 -8.80 -4.23
C GLY A 34 -1.04 -9.72 -5.05
N PHE A 35 0.22 -9.32 -5.23
CA PHE A 35 1.18 -10.01 -6.09
C PHE A 35 2.59 -9.93 -5.50
N VAL A 36 3.36 -11.01 -5.65
CA VAL A 36 4.79 -11.08 -5.33
C VAL A 36 5.44 -11.91 -6.41
N ASP A 37 6.48 -11.36 -7.03
CA ASP A 37 7.34 -12.12 -7.94
C ASP A 37 8.76 -11.56 -7.93
N GLN A 38 9.72 -12.42 -8.26
CA GLN A 38 11.13 -12.07 -8.36
C GLN A 38 11.72 -12.66 -9.64
N ALA A 39 12.29 -11.79 -10.46
CA ALA A 39 12.95 -12.17 -11.69
C ALA A 39 14.46 -11.92 -11.58
N LYS A 40 15.26 -12.85 -12.09
CA LYS A 40 16.70 -12.68 -12.28
C LYS A 40 16.95 -12.12 -13.68
N ILE A 41 17.63 -10.98 -13.75
CA ILE A 41 18.02 -10.32 -15.00
C ILE A 41 19.54 -10.18 -15.05
N SER A 42 20.12 -10.27 -16.25
CA SER A 42 21.54 -9.99 -16.46
C SER A 42 21.68 -8.61 -17.10
N VAL A 43 22.38 -7.70 -16.43
CA VAL A 43 22.59 -6.33 -16.88
C VAL A 43 24.09 -6.07 -16.91
N TYR A 44 24.66 -5.82 -18.10
CA TYR A 44 26.11 -5.64 -18.30
C TYR A 44 26.97 -6.76 -17.67
N GLY A 45 26.52 -8.02 -17.77
CA GLY A 45 27.22 -9.18 -17.21
C GLY A 45 27.04 -9.37 -15.70
N ARG A 46 26.30 -8.48 -15.02
CA ARG A 46 25.95 -8.62 -13.60
C ARG A 46 24.57 -9.24 -13.43
N ASN A 47 24.44 -10.14 -12.47
CA ASN A 47 23.16 -10.75 -12.14
C ASN A 47 22.45 -9.87 -11.11
N VAL A 48 21.32 -9.29 -11.51
CA VAL A 48 20.47 -8.44 -10.69
C VAL A 48 19.14 -9.16 -10.47
N PHE A 49 18.61 -9.06 -9.26
CA PHE A 49 17.28 -9.54 -8.91
C PHE A 49 16.33 -8.37 -8.85
N LEU A 50 15.27 -8.44 -9.63
CA LEU A 50 14.16 -7.50 -9.62
C LEU A 50 13.00 -8.15 -8.88
N THR A 51 12.62 -7.60 -7.73
CA THR A 51 11.46 -8.07 -6.96
C THR A 51 10.35 -7.04 -7.08
N LEU A 52 9.15 -7.50 -7.41
CA LEU A 52 7.96 -6.67 -7.47
C LEU A 52 6.93 -7.19 -6.47
N ILE A 53 6.53 -6.31 -5.55
CA ILE A 53 5.51 -6.60 -4.55
C ILE A 53 4.37 -5.62 -4.72
N ALA A 54 3.16 -6.12 -4.96
CA ALA A 54 1.96 -5.31 -4.96
C ALA A 54 1.06 -5.71 -3.78
N ARG A 55 0.72 -4.75 -2.92
CA ARG A 55 -0.12 -4.93 -1.74
C ARG A 55 -1.40 -4.12 -1.90
N ARG A 56 -2.55 -4.78 -1.85
CA ARG A 56 -3.86 -4.13 -1.87
C ARG A 56 -4.29 -3.80 -0.44
N SER A 57 -4.76 -2.57 -0.23
CA SER A 57 -5.35 -2.16 1.04
C SER A 57 -6.62 -2.96 1.34
N ARG A 58 -6.79 -3.35 2.61
CA ARG A 58 -8.03 -3.94 3.11
C ARG A 58 -9.13 -2.90 3.29
N HIS A 59 -8.76 -1.62 3.48
CA HIS A 59 -9.72 -0.57 3.76
C HIS A 59 -10.51 -0.21 2.50
N TYR A 60 -11.81 -0.01 2.69
CA TYR A 60 -12.76 0.35 1.63
C TYR A 60 -12.70 -0.60 0.41
N ALA A 61 -12.31 -1.87 0.65
CA ALA A 61 -12.40 -2.95 -0.33
C ALA A 61 -13.87 -3.26 -0.66
N GLY A 62 -14.15 -3.53 -1.93
CA GLY A 62 -15.48 -3.89 -2.43
C GLY A 62 -15.48 -4.08 -3.94
N ALA A 63 -16.62 -4.49 -4.49
CA ALA A 63 -16.76 -4.68 -5.93
C ALA A 63 -16.57 -3.35 -6.68
N ARG A 64 -15.88 -3.39 -7.83
CA ARG A 64 -15.51 -2.22 -8.66
C ARG A 64 -16.69 -1.33 -9.06
N PHE A 65 -17.89 -1.92 -9.14
CA PHE A 65 -19.13 -1.23 -9.52
C PHE A 65 -19.91 -0.67 -8.32
N LEU A 66 -19.55 -1.07 -7.09
CA LEU A 66 -20.25 -0.65 -5.87
C LEU A 66 -19.43 0.36 -5.06
N LYS A 67 -18.09 0.34 -5.17
CA LYS A 67 -17.21 1.22 -4.39
C LYS A 67 -16.20 1.91 -5.29
N ARG A 68 -16.27 3.24 -5.32
CA ARG A 68 -15.31 4.14 -5.96
C ARG A 68 -15.12 5.34 -5.04
N GLY A 69 -14.15 6.19 -5.35
CA GLY A 69 -13.90 7.38 -4.54
C GLY A 69 -13.29 7.06 -3.18
N VAL A 70 -13.61 7.90 -2.21
CA VAL A 70 -13.07 7.89 -0.85
C VAL A 70 -14.20 7.74 0.18
N ASN A 71 -13.90 7.13 1.32
CA ASN A 71 -14.82 7.09 2.45
C ASN A 71 -14.64 8.31 3.38
N ASP A 72 -15.57 8.49 4.32
CA ASP A 72 -15.53 9.59 5.30
C ASP A 72 -14.26 9.59 6.18
N LYS A 73 -13.59 8.43 6.28
CA LYS A 73 -12.33 8.24 7.01
C LYS A 73 -11.10 8.58 6.17
N GLY A 74 -11.24 8.89 4.89
CA GLY A 74 -10.13 9.23 3.98
C GLY A 74 -9.49 8.06 3.22
N TYR A 75 -10.00 6.83 3.39
CA TYR A 75 -9.53 5.67 2.64
C TYR A 75 -10.21 5.57 1.28
N VAL A 76 -9.39 5.41 0.26
CA VAL A 76 -9.83 5.36 -1.13
C VAL A 76 -10.07 3.91 -1.56
N ALA A 77 -11.03 3.73 -2.47
CA ALA A 77 -11.35 2.42 -3.01
C ALA A 77 -10.23 1.94 -3.93
N ASN A 78 -9.97 0.62 -3.89
CA ASN A 78 -8.96 -0.04 -4.72
C ASN A 78 -7.55 0.54 -4.55
N ASP A 79 -7.18 0.88 -3.33
CA ASP A 79 -5.84 1.35 -3.01
C ASP A 79 -4.83 0.20 -3.07
N VAL A 80 -3.76 0.41 -3.83
CA VAL A 80 -2.68 -0.54 -4.07
C VAL A 80 -1.36 0.18 -3.96
N GLU A 81 -0.46 -0.41 -3.19
CA GLU A 81 0.94 -0.02 -3.10
C GLU A 81 1.77 -1.03 -3.90
N THR A 82 2.61 -0.54 -4.79
CA THR A 82 3.54 -1.36 -5.57
C THR A 82 4.96 -0.96 -5.20
N GLU A 83 5.72 -1.91 -4.70
CA GLU A 83 7.10 -1.74 -4.32
C GLU A 83 7.98 -2.52 -5.30
N GLN A 84 8.90 -1.80 -5.93
CA GLN A 84 9.94 -2.35 -6.78
C GLN A 84 11.24 -2.35 -6.00
N ILE A 85 11.90 -3.49 -5.99
CA ILE A 85 13.14 -3.69 -5.27
C ILE A 85 14.19 -4.26 -6.22
N VAL A 86 15.38 -3.68 -6.20
CA VAL A 86 16.49 -4.07 -7.07
C VAL A 86 17.68 -4.44 -6.21
N SER A 87 18.14 -5.68 -6.32
CA SER A 87 19.28 -6.17 -5.55
C SER A 87 20.31 -6.93 -6.38
N GLU A 88 21.58 -6.72 -6.08
CA GLU A 88 22.73 -7.46 -6.59
C GLU A 88 23.37 -8.16 -5.40
N MET A 89 23.50 -9.48 -5.43
CA MET A 89 23.92 -10.27 -4.26
C MET A 89 25.32 -9.91 -3.74
N SER A 90 26.21 -9.41 -4.60
CA SER A 90 27.58 -9.01 -4.28
C SER A 90 27.69 -7.62 -3.64
N THR A 91 26.83 -6.66 -4.01
CA THR A 91 26.98 -5.24 -3.65
C THR A 91 25.83 -4.69 -2.82
N THR A 92 24.62 -5.19 -3.02
CA THR A 92 23.37 -4.74 -2.38
C THR A 92 22.54 -5.92 -1.85
N SER A 93 23.21 -6.90 -1.23
CA SER A 93 22.54 -7.95 -0.43
C SER A 93 21.63 -7.35 0.65
N PHE A 94 20.57 -8.05 1.04
CA PHE A 94 19.72 -7.63 2.17
C PHE A 94 20.47 -7.60 3.51
N HIS A 95 21.54 -8.37 3.66
CA HIS A 95 22.29 -8.53 4.90
C HIS A 95 23.64 -7.83 4.81
N THR A 96 24.12 -7.30 5.93
CA THR A 96 25.54 -6.97 6.12
C THR A 96 26.23 -8.13 6.83
N GLN A 97 27.57 -8.12 6.86
CA GLN A 97 28.34 -9.13 7.59
C GLN A 97 27.98 -9.17 9.08
N ASP A 98 27.64 -8.02 9.66
CA ASP A 98 27.37 -7.88 11.10
C ASP A 98 25.88 -7.93 11.45
N ARG A 99 24.96 -7.74 10.49
CA ARG A 99 23.53 -7.62 10.78
C ARG A 99 22.63 -8.14 9.65
N LEU A 100 21.65 -8.96 10.02
CA LEU A 100 20.59 -9.39 9.10
C LEU A 100 19.65 -8.22 8.77
N PHE A 101 19.22 -8.11 7.50
CA PHE A 101 18.28 -7.08 7.03
C PHE A 101 18.74 -5.63 7.27
N GLY A 102 20.06 -5.42 7.32
CA GLY A 102 20.66 -4.15 7.75
C GLY A 102 21.51 -3.46 6.69
N ASN A 103 21.45 -3.85 5.42
CA ASN A 103 22.32 -3.25 4.41
C ASN A 103 21.85 -1.83 4.01
N PRO A 104 22.66 -0.78 4.25
CA PRO A 104 22.25 0.58 3.94
C PRO A 104 22.21 0.89 2.44
N ARG A 105 22.84 0.04 1.61
CA ARG A 105 22.86 0.18 0.14
C ARG A 105 21.67 -0.46 -0.54
N TYR A 106 20.77 -1.06 0.23
CA TYR A 106 19.53 -1.61 -0.27
C TYR A 106 18.56 -0.49 -0.64
N THR A 107 17.91 -0.60 -1.81
CA THR A 107 16.99 0.43 -2.31
C THR A 107 15.65 -0.17 -2.69
N SER A 108 14.58 0.54 -2.33
CA SER A 108 13.22 0.22 -2.75
C SER A 108 12.51 1.47 -3.28
N TYR A 109 11.66 1.26 -4.29
CA TYR A 109 10.86 2.32 -4.88
C TYR A 109 9.39 1.97 -4.76
N VAL A 110 8.63 2.84 -4.09
CA VAL A 110 7.21 2.60 -3.79
C VAL A 110 6.33 3.55 -4.59
N GLN A 111 5.33 2.99 -5.27
CA GLN A 111 4.29 3.70 -6.00
C GLN A 111 2.91 3.38 -5.45
N HIS A 112 2.05 4.39 -5.37
CA HIS A 112 0.66 4.22 -4.95
C HIS A 112 -0.30 4.41 -6.12
N ARG A 113 -1.32 3.56 -6.19
CA ARG A 113 -2.43 3.65 -7.14
C ARG A 113 -3.74 3.42 -6.40
N GLY A 114 -4.72 4.29 -6.59
CA GLY A 114 -6.06 4.10 -6.04
C GLY A 114 -7.11 4.88 -6.82
N SER A 115 -8.36 4.83 -6.36
CA SER A 115 -9.39 5.74 -6.88
C SER A 115 -9.02 7.21 -6.63
N ILE A 116 -9.65 8.12 -7.37
CA ILE A 116 -9.48 9.56 -7.10
C ILE A 116 -10.12 9.84 -5.74
N PRO A 117 -9.51 10.65 -4.86
CA PRO A 117 -10.06 10.99 -3.54
C PRO A 117 -11.25 11.96 -3.62
N LEU A 118 -12.25 11.62 -4.41
CA LEU A 118 -13.53 12.30 -4.49
C LEU A 118 -14.58 11.44 -3.80
N ASN A 119 -15.53 12.06 -3.11
CA ASN A 119 -16.66 11.31 -2.59
C ASN A 119 -17.46 10.76 -3.76
N TRP A 120 -17.62 9.44 -3.79
CA TRP A 120 -18.38 8.79 -4.84
C TRP A 120 -19.81 8.55 -4.37
N SER A 121 -20.72 9.42 -4.80
CA SER A 121 -22.14 9.11 -4.85
C SER A 121 -22.52 8.93 -6.31
N GLN A 122 -22.57 7.68 -6.77
CA GLN A 122 -23.36 7.41 -7.96
C GLN A 122 -24.81 7.54 -7.52
N TRP A 123 -25.47 8.63 -7.92
CA TRP A 123 -26.92 8.63 -7.94
C TRP A 123 -27.32 7.39 -8.72
N SER A 124 -28.01 6.46 -8.05
CA SER A 124 -28.65 5.32 -8.68
C SER A 124 -29.62 5.90 -9.68
N GLN A 125 -29.15 6.09 -10.90
CA GLN A 125 -30.00 6.45 -11.99
C GLN A 125 -30.78 5.19 -12.29
N ASP A 126 -32.08 5.27 -12.07
CA ASP A 126 -33.03 4.26 -12.52
C ASP A 126 -32.62 3.79 -13.91
N ASN A 127 -32.64 2.47 -14.12
CA ASN A 127 -32.26 1.74 -15.34
C ASN A 127 -33.10 2.12 -16.57
N SER A 128 -33.27 3.41 -16.84
CA SER A 128 -33.89 3.95 -18.04
C SER A 128 -32.78 4.60 -18.88
N THR A 129 -32.53 3.93 -19.99
CA THR A 129 -31.82 4.37 -21.19
C THR A 129 -31.43 5.85 -21.27
N MET A 130 -30.11 6.08 -21.36
CA MET A 130 -29.46 7.34 -21.76
C MET A 130 -29.85 8.58 -20.96
N SER A 131 -29.16 8.74 -19.84
CA SER A 131 -29.05 10.02 -19.16
C SER A 131 -27.85 10.84 -19.66
N PRO A 132 -27.98 12.17 -19.74
CA PRO A 132 -26.86 13.05 -20.05
C PRO A 132 -25.76 12.92 -19.00
N LYS A 133 -24.51 13.19 -19.41
CA LYS A 133 -23.31 13.12 -18.56
C LYS A 133 -23.60 13.78 -17.20
N PRO A 134 -23.57 13.03 -16.09
CA PRO A 134 -24.02 13.53 -14.81
C PRO A 134 -23.17 14.76 -14.42
N PRO A 135 -23.81 15.88 -14.04
CA PRO A 135 -23.08 17.07 -13.63
C PRO A 135 -22.36 16.79 -12.31
N ILE A 136 -21.07 17.15 -12.24
CA ILE A 136 -20.31 17.10 -11.00
C ILE A 136 -20.83 18.26 -10.13
N SER A 137 -21.74 17.98 -9.19
CA SER A 137 -22.30 19.01 -8.31
C SER A 137 -21.26 19.43 -7.26
N ARG A 138 -20.95 20.74 -7.20
CA ARG A 138 -19.92 21.35 -6.33
C ARG A 138 -20.39 21.61 -4.89
N THR A 139 -21.34 20.84 -4.34
CA THR A 139 -22.02 21.22 -3.08
C THR A 139 -21.23 20.91 -1.79
N SER A 140 -19.94 20.57 -1.87
CA SER A 140 -19.13 20.43 -0.65
C SER A 140 -17.64 20.72 -0.86
N LEU A 141 -17.26 21.85 -1.45
CA LEU A 141 -15.85 22.25 -1.60
C LEU A 141 -15.06 22.14 -0.28
N ALA A 142 -15.66 22.49 0.86
CA ALA A 142 -15.03 22.35 2.18
C ALA A 142 -14.79 20.88 2.59
N PHE A 143 -15.75 19.99 2.34
CA PHE A 143 -15.65 18.58 2.69
C PHE A 143 -14.71 17.82 1.73
N HIS A 144 -14.75 18.16 0.43
CA HIS A 144 -13.82 17.62 -0.56
C HIS A 144 -12.37 18.01 -0.27
N VAL A 145 -12.12 19.28 0.09
CA VAL A 145 -10.78 19.73 0.48
C VAL A 145 -10.32 19.00 1.74
N SER A 146 -11.19 18.82 2.75
CA SER A 146 -10.84 18.10 4.00
C SER A 146 -10.49 16.62 3.78
N VAL A 147 -11.20 15.93 2.88
CA VAL A 147 -10.93 14.51 2.59
C VAL A 147 -9.71 14.35 1.67
N CYS A 148 -9.53 15.25 0.70
CA CYS A 148 -8.30 15.31 -0.10
C CYS A 148 -7.07 15.57 0.79
N THR A 149 -7.13 16.53 1.73
CA THR A 149 -5.99 16.83 2.61
C THR A 149 -5.64 15.70 3.57
N ARG A 150 -6.60 14.84 3.95
CA ARG A 150 -6.34 13.63 4.74
C ARG A 150 -5.75 12.48 3.94
N SER A 151 -6.14 12.34 2.67
CA SER A 151 -5.71 11.22 1.81
C SER A 151 -4.36 11.47 1.10
N ILE A 152 -4.05 12.71 0.72
CA ILE A 152 -2.84 13.06 -0.04
C ILE A 152 -1.52 12.77 0.72
N PRO A 153 -1.37 13.05 2.03
CA PRO A 153 -0.13 12.76 2.75
C PRO A 153 0.20 11.27 2.81
N GLN A 154 -0.80 10.40 2.76
CA GLN A 154 -0.63 8.94 2.79
C GLN A 154 -0.23 8.32 1.44
N ARG A 155 -0.06 9.14 0.39
CA ARG A 155 0.02 8.67 -1.02
C ARG A 155 1.23 9.19 -1.80
N ARG A 156 2.22 9.76 -1.13
CA ARG A 156 3.46 10.17 -1.82
C ARG A 156 4.25 8.91 -2.19
N SER A 157 4.64 8.77 -3.45
CA SER A 157 5.63 7.79 -3.86
C SER A 157 6.95 8.11 -3.19
N ILE A 158 7.51 7.15 -2.45
CA ILE A 158 8.74 7.34 -1.68
C ILE A 158 9.80 6.43 -2.29
N LEU A 159 10.96 7.01 -2.61
CA LEU A 159 12.18 6.26 -2.83
C LEU A 159 12.84 6.12 -1.46
N THR A 160 12.86 4.89 -0.93
CA THR A 160 13.52 4.63 0.34
C THR A 160 14.88 4.02 0.06
N THR A 161 15.93 4.75 0.42
CA THR A 161 17.25 4.18 0.62
C THR A 161 17.40 3.93 2.11
N CYS A 162 17.94 2.77 2.52
CA CYS A 162 18.16 2.49 3.93
C CYS A 162 19.38 3.27 4.46
N SER A 163 19.40 4.60 4.36
CA SER A 163 20.48 5.40 4.95
C SER A 163 20.32 5.45 6.47
N THR A 164 21.37 5.12 7.21
CA THR A 164 21.42 5.10 8.69
C THR A 164 21.27 6.48 9.36
N ASP A 165 20.96 7.54 8.62
CA ASP A 165 20.74 8.89 9.15
C ASP A 165 19.29 9.31 8.96
N THR A 166 18.39 8.74 9.76
CA THR A 166 17.16 9.40 10.25
C THR A 166 16.45 8.46 11.22
N ALA A 167 15.99 9.01 12.35
CA ALA A 167 15.47 8.32 13.52
C ALA A 167 14.08 7.66 13.34
N HIS A 168 13.86 6.96 12.24
CA HIS A 168 12.73 6.05 12.07
C HIS A 168 13.25 4.69 11.62
N PRO A 169 13.07 3.61 12.41
CA PRO A 169 13.35 2.29 11.91
C PRO A 169 12.43 2.04 10.72
N ALA A 170 13.00 1.94 9.53
CA ALA A 170 12.34 1.38 8.36
C ALA A 170 12.11 -0.11 8.62
N LEU A 171 11.12 -0.40 9.46
CA LEU A 171 10.55 -1.72 9.61
C LEU A 171 9.84 -2.01 8.28
N PHE A 172 10.47 -2.85 7.47
CA PHE A 172 9.76 -3.58 6.43
C PHE A 172 8.67 -4.40 7.13
N SER A 173 7.45 -3.87 7.16
CA SER A 173 6.27 -4.67 7.49
C SER A 173 5.96 -5.55 6.27
N ILE A 174 6.59 -6.72 6.21
CA ILE A 174 5.96 -7.88 5.58
C ILE A 174 4.84 -8.35 6.49
#